data_AF-A0A291T807-F1
#
_entry.id   AF-A0A291T807-F1
#
_cell.length_a   1.000
_cell.length_b   1.000
_cell.length_c   1.000
_cell.angle_alpha   90.00
_cell.angle_beta   90.00
_cell.angle_gamma   90.00
#
_symmetry.space_group_name_H-M   'P 1'
#
loop_
_entity.id
_entity.type
_entity.pdbx_description
1 polymer ?
#
loop_
_entity_poly.entity_id
_entity_poly.type
_entity_poly.pdbx_seq_one_letter_code
_entity_poly.pdbx_strand_id
1 'polypeptide(L)'
;MNRRSVKIMKRKAGGTAGKNAEKYSVNLPAVWLRAMGIQKDNRVELSFDGEKITVRPLASTDSELFRRNAEQKGHQLKEYRYYDGDTLCTVILADFTAEQICIENKVDEILDTAFGVNETPSWEDFLAFLADRCIPKTRKGLDYYLDAVGVPEYDPVLLVEKTQGRMAEDHKWLEII
;
A
#
# COMPACT_ATOMS: atom_id res chain seq x y z
N MET A 1 0.84 -0.79 -25.12
CA MET A 1 1.80 -0.11 -24.22
C MET A 1 2.49 1.01 -24.98
N ASN A 2 2.40 2.26 -24.51
CA ASN A 2 3.04 3.42 -25.15
C ASN A 2 4.41 3.68 -24.53
N ARG A 3 5.45 3.87 -25.34
CA ARG A 3 6.83 4.14 -24.87
C ARG A 3 7.35 5.44 -25.49
N ARG A 4 8.04 6.25 -24.70
CA ARG A 4 8.71 7.47 -25.16
C ARG A 4 10.07 7.60 -24.48
N SER A 5 11.11 7.80 -25.28
CA SER A 5 12.42 8.16 -24.76
C SER A 5 12.47 9.67 -24.51
N VAL A 6 12.83 10.07 -23.29
CA VAL A 6 12.95 11.48 -22.90
C VAL A 6 14.37 11.75 -22.38
N LYS A 7 14.84 12.98 -22.54
CA LYS A 7 16.15 13.40 -22.04
C LYS A 7 16.05 13.81 -20.57
N ILE A 8 16.99 13.35 -19.75
CA ILE A 8 17.17 13.86 -18.39
C ILE A 8 17.68 15.30 -18.47
N MET A 9 16.98 16.21 -17.80
CA MET A 9 17.40 17.59 -17.61
C MET A 9 18.16 17.70 -16.30
N LYS A 10 19.29 18.38 -16.34
CA LYS A 10 20.15 18.63 -15.19
C LYS A 10 20.25 20.14 -14.96
N ARG A 11 20.03 20.59 -13.73
CA ARG A 11 20.15 22.00 -13.33
C ARG A 11 20.96 22.09 -12.04
N LYS A 12 21.74 23.16 -11.87
CA LYS A 12 22.36 23.45 -10.57
C LYS A 12 21.26 23.78 -9.56
N ALA A 13 21.34 23.21 -8.36
CA ALA A 13 20.44 23.59 -7.28
C ALA A 13 20.75 25.04 -6.85
N GLY A 14 19.74 25.91 -6.87
CA GLY A 14 19.85 27.26 -6.30
C GLY A 14 19.50 27.27 -4.81
N GLY A 15 19.90 28.33 -4.11
CA GLY A 15 19.54 28.58 -2.70
C GLY A 15 20.55 28.03 -1.68
N THR A 16 20.06 27.64 -0.51
CA THR A 16 20.80 27.10 0.65
C THR A 16 21.28 25.65 0.48
N ALA A 17 21.11 25.05 -0.70
CA ALA A 17 21.61 23.71 -1.00
C ALA A 17 23.16 23.73 -1.04
N GLY A 18 23.80 22.66 -0.57
CA GLY A 18 25.25 22.55 -0.50
C GLY A 18 25.96 22.85 -1.82
N LYS A 19 27.21 23.35 -1.74
CA LYS A 19 28.07 23.58 -2.91
C LYS A 19 28.05 22.32 -3.79
N ASN A 20 27.65 22.48 -5.06
CA ASN A 20 27.54 21.43 -6.09
C ASN A 20 26.30 20.52 -6.04
N ALA A 21 25.24 20.87 -5.32
CA ALA A 21 23.99 20.13 -5.44
C ALA A 21 23.40 20.25 -6.87
N GLU A 22 23.01 19.10 -7.44
CA GLU A 22 22.43 19.00 -8.79
C GLU A 22 20.99 18.51 -8.69
N LYS A 23 20.09 19.10 -9.47
CA LYS A 23 18.71 18.67 -9.60
C LYS A 23 18.51 18.02 -10.96
N TYR A 24 17.88 16.85 -10.95
CA TYR A 24 17.53 16.08 -12.12
C TYR A 24 16.02 16.11 -12.33
N SER A 25 15.57 16.24 -13.58
CA SER A 25 14.14 16.17 -13.93
C SER A 25 13.93 15.55 -15.30
N VAL A 26 12.74 14.98 -15.51
CA VAL A 26 12.28 14.51 -16.83
C VAL A 26 10.96 15.21 -17.17
N ASN A 27 10.74 15.50 -18.45
CA ASN A 27 9.48 16.09 -18.91
C ASN A 27 8.48 14.97 -19.17
N LEU A 28 7.51 14.83 -18.28
CA LEU A 28 6.42 13.86 -18.44
C LEU A 28 5.41 14.36 -19.49
N PRO A 29 4.95 13.51 -20.43
CA PRO A 29 3.94 13.90 -21.40
C PRO A 29 2.61 14.28 -20.71
N ALA A 30 2.11 15.48 -20.97
CA ALA A 30 0.86 15.97 -20.37
C ALA A 30 -0.35 15.07 -20.66
N VAL A 31 -0.38 14.42 -21.82
CA VAL A 31 -1.44 13.45 -22.19
C VAL A 31 -1.45 12.25 -21.25
N TRP A 32 -0.28 11.77 -20.82
CA TRP A 32 -0.19 10.64 -19.88
C TRP A 32 -0.63 11.06 -18.48
N LEU A 33 -0.21 12.24 -18.01
CA LEU A 33 -0.65 12.76 -16.72
C LEU A 33 -2.18 12.92 -16.67
N ARG A 34 -2.80 13.48 -17.71
CA ARG A 34 -4.26 13.59 -17.81
C ARG A 34 -4.95 12.23 -17.84
N ALA A 35 -4.42 11.26 -18.57
CA ALA A 35 -4.96 9.91 -18.61
C ALA A 35 -4.86 9.20 -17.24
N MET A 36 -3.85 9.54 -16.44
CA MET A 36 -3.70 9.10 -15.05
C MET A 36 -4.54 9.92 -14.05
N GLY A 37 -5.31 10.92 -14.52
CA GLY A 37 -6.09 11.83 -13.67
C GLY A 37 -5.26 12.86 -12.90
N ILE A 38 -3.97 13.02 -13.22
CA ILE A 38 -3.06 13.96 -12.55
C ILE A 38 -3.22 15.34 -13.18
N GLN A 39 -3.66 16.31 -12.37
CA GLN A 39 -3.80 17.72 -12.71
C GLN A 39 -2.61 18.54 -12.22
N LYS A 40 -2.62 19.83 -12.56
CA LYS A 40 -1.63 20.80 -12.08
C LYS A 40 -1.70 20.83 -10.54
N ASP A 41 -0.53 20.80 -9.91
CA ASP A 41 -0.34 20.85 -8.44
C ASP A 41 -0.73 19.56 -7.67
N ASN A 42 -1.18 18.50 -8.35
CA ASN A 42 -1.27 17.19 -7.70
C ASN A 42 0.13 16.65 -7.33
N ARG A 43 0.22 16.10 -6.12
CA ARG A 43 1.37 15.30 -5.72
C ARG A 43 1.26 13.90 -6.35
N VAL A 44 2.42 13.32 -6.68
CA VAL A 44 2.55 11.97 -7.22
C VAL A 44 3.45 11.15 -6.33
N GLU A 45 3.29 9.84 -6.37
CA GLU A 45 4.24 8.92 -5.76
C GLU A 45 5.34 8.57 -6.77
N LEU A 46 6.58 8.54 -6.27
CA LEU A 46 7.72 8.01 -6.99
C LEU A 46 8.26 6.81 -6.21
N SER A 47 8.38 5.67 -6.88
CA SER A 47 9.03 4.48 -6.32
C SER A 47 10.25 4.12 -7.14
N PHE A 48 11.25 3.52 -6.49
CA PHE A 48 12.48 3.02 -7.11
C PHE A 48 12.76 1.61 -6.60
N ASP A 49 12.73 0.62 -7.49
CA ASP A 49 12.91 -0.79 -7.17
C ASP A 49 14.35 -1.30 -7.37
N GLY A 50 15.30 -0.39 -7.61
CA GLY A 50 16.69 -0.72 -7.96
C GLY A 50 16.97 -0.72 -9.47
N GLU A 51 15.95 -0.89 -10.31
CA GLU A 51 16.07 -0.95 -11.77
C GLU A 51 15.25 0.15 -12.47
N LYS A 52 14.04 0.43 -11.97
CA LYS A 52 13.02 1.27 -12.60
C LYS A 52 12.51 2.32 -11.61
N ILE A 53 12.22 3.50 -12.14
CA ILE A 53 11.46 4.53 -11.43
C ILE A 53 10.03 4.50 -11.95
N THR A 54 9.08 4.31 -11.07
CA THR A 54 7.64 4.35 -11.40
C THR A 54 7.03 5.63 -10.85
N VAL A 55 6.12 6.23 -11.64
CA VAL A 55 5.33 7.39 -11.24
C VAL A 55 3.87 6.98 -11.22
N ARG A 56 3.17 7.20 -10.12
CA ARG A 56 1.72 6.95 -10.02
C ARG A 56 0.99 8.06 -9.27
N PRO A 57 -0.33 8.21 -9.46
CA PRO A 57 -1.14 9.09 -8.61
C PRO A 57 -1.04 8.64 -7.15
N LEU A 58 -1.02 9.60 -6.22
CA LEU A 58 -1.16 9.25 -4.81
C LEU A 58 -2.57 8.73 -4.54
N ALA A 59 -2.66 7.71 -3.70
CA ALA A 59 -3.93 7.27 -3.15
C ALA A 59 -4.59 8.43 -2.40
N SER A 60 -5.92 8.51 -2.48
CA SER A 60 -6.65 9.43 -1.63
C SER A 60 -6.61 8.92 -0.19
N THR A 61 -6.42 9.83 0.76
CA THR A 61 -6.57 9.55 2.20
C THR A 61 -8.02 9.64 2.65
N ASP A 62 -8.94 10.05 1.76
CA ASP A 62 -10.37 10.03 1.97
C ASP A 62 -10.91 8.69 1.47
N SER A 63 -11.49 7.90 2.39
CA SER A 63 -11.92 6.52 2.13
C SER A 63 -13.07 6.43 1.13
N GLU A 64 -14.01 7.38 1.14
CA GLU A 64 -15.12 7.44 0.19
C GLU A 64 -14.61 7.78 -1.22
N LEU A 65 -13.71 8.76 -1.30
CA LEU A 65 -13.09 9.15 -2.56
C LEU A 65 -12.21 8.02 -3.13
N PHE A 66 -11.44 7.34 -2.28
CA PHE A 66 -10.62 6.20 -2.65
C PHE A 66 -11.47 5.08 -3.26
N ARG A 67 -12.53 4.66 -2.56
CA ARG A 67 -13.46 3.62 -3.02
C ARG A 67 -14.08 4.01 -4.37
N ARG A 68 -14.66 5.22 -4.46
CA ARG A 68 -15.30 5.69 -5.69
C ARG A 68 -14.36 5.68 -6.89
N ASN A 69 -13.10 6.10 -6.69
CA ASN A 69 -12.11 6.14 -7.76
C ASN A 69 -11.74 4.75 -8.29
N ALA A 70 -11.65 3.77 -7.39
CA ALA A 70 -11.37 2.37 -7.75
C ALA A 70 -12.59 1.71 -8.42
N GLU A 71 -13.80 1.93 -7.90
CA GLU A 71 -15.05 1.45 -8.52
C GLU A 71 -15.26 1.99 -9.94
N GLN A 72 -15.02 3.29 -10.15
CA GLN A 72 -15.11 3.91 -11.48
C GLN A 72 -14.15 3.29 -12.51
N LYS A 73 -13.03 2.73 -12.05
CA LYS A 73 -12.04 2.06 -12.89
C LYS A 73 -12.26 0.54 -12.98
N GLY A 74 -13.26 0.00 -12.28
CA GLY A 74 -13.52 -1.45 -12.20
C GLY A 74 -12.40 -2.22 -11.49
N HIS A 75 -11.71 -1.59 -10.55
CA HIS A 75 -10.65 -2.22 -9.78
C HIS A 75 -11.20 -3.23 -8.75
N GLN A 76 -10.36 -4.19 -8.38
CA GLN A 76 -10.64 -5.15 -7.31
C GLN A 76 -10.34 -4.52 -5.95
N LEU A 77 -11.39 -4.16 -5.21
CA LEU A 77 -11.31 -3.65 -3.85
C LEU A 77 -11.66 -4.72 -2.82
N LYS A 78 -10.98 -4.72 -1.69
CA LYS A 78 -11.41 -5.40 -0.46
C LYS A 78 -11.30 -4.46 0.73
N GLU A 79 -12.18 -4.64 1.70
CA GLU A 79 -12.12 -3.93 2.97
C GLU A 79 -11.63 -4.89 4.06
N TYR A 80 -10.56 -4.52 4.75
CA TYR A 80 -10.07 -5.21 5.94
C TYR A 80 -10.39 -4.36 7.15
N ARG A 81 -11.10 -4.94 8.11
CA ARG A 81 -11.39 -4.31 9.39
C ARG A 81 -10.56 -5.00 10.46
N TYR A 82 -9.63 -4.25 11.02
CA TYR A 82 -8.72 -4.72 12.04
C TYR A 82 -9.27 -4.42 13.44
N TYR A 83 -9.40 -5.47 14.24
CA TYR A 83 -9.99 -5.42 15.57
C TYR A 83 -8.99 -5.84 16.64
N ASP A 84 -9.18 -5.31 17.86
CA ASP A 84 -8.68 -5.89 19.10
C ASP A 84 -9.87 -6.24 20.00
N GLY A 85 -10.09 -7.55 20.21
CA GLY A 85 -11.34 -8.04 20.78
C GLY A 85 -12.53 -7.61 19.92
N ASP A 86 -13.45 -6.85 20.49
CA ASP A 86 -14.63 -6.30 19.81
C ASP A 86 -14.44 -4.85 19.33
N THR A 87 -13.28 -4.24 19.60
CA THR A 87 -13.01 -2.85 19.25
C THR A 87 -12.45 -2.77 17.83
N LEU A 88 -13.14 -2.06 16.93
CA LEU A 88 -12.62 -1.75 15.60
C LEU A 88 -11.51 -0.71 15.72
N CYS A 89 -10.29 -1.07 15.36
CA CYS A 89 -9.11 -0.20 15.48
C CYS A 89 -8.78 0.51 14.17
N THR A 90 -8.77 -0.21 13.05
CA THR A 90 -8.42 0.35 11.74
C THR A 90 -9.29 -0.27 10.64
N VAL A 91 -9.78 0.57 9.74
CA VAL A 91 -10.35 0.13 8.45
C VAL A 91 -9.31 0.35 7.37
N ILE A 92 -9.07 -0.67 6.54
CA ILE A 92 -8.09 -0.66 5.46
C ILE A 92 -8.83 -0.98 4.17
N LEU A 93 -8.91 -0.02 3.25
CA LEU A 93 -9.38 -0.25 1.90
C LEU A 93 -8.19 -0.60 1.02
N ALA A 94 -8.19 -1.81 0.46
CA ALA A 94 -7.12 -2.31 -0.37
C ALA A 94 -7.58 -2.43 -1.83
N ASP A 95 -6.96 -1.64 -2.71
CA ASP A 95 -7.12 -1.74 -4.16
C ASP A 95 -6.03 -2.66 -4.71
N PHE A 96 -6.39 -3.92 -4.96
CA PHE A 96 -5.50 -4.96 -5.47
C PHE A 96 -5.11 -4.74 -6.93
N THR A 97 -5.86 -3.93 -7.68
CA THR A 97 -5.54 -3.64 -9.08
C THR A 97 -4.51 -2.52 -9.20
N ALA A 98 -4.63 -1.48 -8.37
CA ALA A 98 -3.68 -0.37 -8.33
C ALA A 98 -2.48 -0.61 -7.38
N GLU A 99 -2.57 -1.64 -6.53
CA GLU A 99 -1.64 -1.90 -5.43
C GLU A 99 -1.48 -0.66 -4.56
N GLN A 100 -2.60 -0.18 -4.02
CA GLN A 100 -2.68 0.98 -3.13
C GLN A 100 -3.65 0.70 -1.99
N ILE A 101 -3.42 1.33 -0.84
CA ILE A 101 -4.35 1.28 0.28
C ILE A 101 -4.74 2.67 0.76
N CYS A 102 -5.91 2.77 1.38
CA CYS A 102 -6.35 3.90 2.19
C CYS A 102 -6.76 3.37 3.55
N ILE A 103 -6.34 4.03 4.63
CA ILE A 103 -6.67 3.61 5.98
C ILE A 103 -7.51 4.65 6.71
N GLU A 104 -8.25 4.19 7.70
CA GLU A 104 -8.94 5.02 8.65
C GLU A 104 -8.78 4.40 10.05
N ASN A 105 -8.00 5.05 10.90
CA ASN A 105 -7.87 4.66 12.30
C ASN A 105 -9.12 5.14 13.07
N LYS A 106 -9.69 4.23 13.87
CA LYS A 106 -10.93 4.45 14.64
C LYS A 106 -10.66 4.62 16.14
N VAL A 107 -9.41 4.49 16.55
CA VAL A 107 -8.92 4.64 17.91
C VAL A 107 -7.73 5.61 17.93
N ASP A 108 -7.57 6.34 19.03
CA ASP A 108 -6.46 7.28 19.22
C ASP A 108 -5.17 6.58 19.72
N GLU A 109 -5.30 5.39 20.31
CA GLU A 109 -4.16 4.63 20.83
C GLU A 109 -3.36 4.02 19.68
N ILE A 110 -2.17 4.57 19.45
CA ILE A 110 -1.29 4.23 18.32
C ILE A 110 -0.89 2.75 18.34
N LEU A 111 -0.74 2.14 19.52
CA LEU A 111 -0.33 0.73 19.64
C LEU A 111 -1.39 -0.25 19.16
N ASP A 112 -2.65 0.19 19.07
CA ASP A 112 -3.77 -0.65 18.66
C ASP A 112 -4.13 -0.47 17.18
N THR A 113 -3.58 0.53 16.49
CA THR A 113 -3.79 0.72 15.05
C THR A 113 -2.94 -0.24 14.21
N ALA A 114 -3.40 -0.56 13.01
CA ALA A 114 -2.70 -1.52 12.12
C ALA A 114 -1.29 -1.07 11.70
N PHE A 115 -1.07 0.24 11.57
CA PHE A 115 0.18 0.82 11.03
C PHE A 115 0.88 1.78 11.99
N GLY A 116 0.47 1.79 13.27
CA GLY A 116 1.03 2.69 14.27
C GLY A 116 0.90 4.16 13.87
N VAL A 117 2.03 4.86 13.83
CA VAL A 117 2.12 6.28 13.46
C VAL A 117 2.04 6.55 11.95
N ASN A 118 2.08 5.50 11.12
CA ASN A 118 2.06 5.65 9.67
C ASN A 118 0.62 5.80 9.16
N GLU A 119 0.21 7.04 8.91
CA GLU A 119 -1.13 7.37 8.41
C GLU A 119 -1.28 7.22 6.89
N THR A 120 -0.16 7.07 6.15
CA THR A 120 -0.16 6.89 4.70
C THR A 120 0.67 5.67 4.29
N PRO A 121 0.30 4.45 4.76
CA PRO A 121 1.05 3.24 4.46
C PRO A 121 1.02 2.91 2.97
N SER A 122 2.13 2.39 2.49
CA SER A 122 2.28 1.88 1.13
C SER A 122 1.65 0.48 0.99
N TRP A 123 1.59 -0.01 -0.25
CA TRP A 123 1.21 -1.39 -0.51
C TRP A 123 2.16 -2.42 0.11
N GLU A 124 3.46 -2.11 0.15
CA GLU A 124 4.44 -2.99 0.79
C GLU A 124 4.23 -3.03 2.30
N ASP A 125 3.91 -1.90 2.93
CA ASP A 125 3.54 -1.84 4.35
C ASP A 125 2.29 -2.68 4.63
N PHE A 126 1.29 -2.64 3.74
CA PHE A 126 0.09 -3.47 3.83
C PHE A 126 0.43 -4.98 3.79
N LEU A 127 1.23 -5.41 2.82
CA LEU A 127 1.62 -6.82 2.71
C LEU A 127 2.47 -7.27 3.91
N ALA A 128 3.35 -6.40 4.42
CA ALA A 128 4.12 -6.65 5.63
C ALA A 128 3.20 -6.80 6.85
N PHE A 129 2.22 -5.91 7.01
CA PHE A 129 1.22 -6.01 8.07
C PHE A 129 0.44 -7.34 8.01
N LEU A 130 -0.04 -7.75 6.83
CA LEU A 130 -0.71 -9.04 6.69
C LEU A 130 0.22 -10.21 7.02
N ALA A 131 1.50 -10.13 6.62
CA ALA A 131 2.48 -11.17 6.91
C ALA A 131 2.80 -11.28 8.41
N ASP A 132 2.80 -10.16 9.13
CA ASP A 132 2.97 -10.12 10.59
C ASP A 132 1.78 -10.75 11.33
N ARG A 133 0.60 -10.78 10.69
CA ARG A 133 -0.59 -11.51 11.17
C ARG A 133 -0.64 -12.98 10.75
N CYS A 134 0.42 -13.47 10.10
CA CYS A 134 0.56 -14.86 9.68
C CYS A 134 1.63 -15.59 10.50
N ILE A 135 1.62 -16.93 10.42
CA ILE A 135 2.74 -17.72 10.95
C ILE A 135 4.04 -17.32 10.24
N PRO A 136 5.19 -17.19 10.92
CA PRO A 136 6.43 -16.79 10.26
C PRO A 136 6.83 -17.74 9.14
N LYS A 137 7.23 -17.19 7.99
CA LYS A 137 7.72 -17.97 6.83
C LYS A 137 8.94 -18.86 7.15
N THR A 138 9.68 -18.54 8.20
CA THR A 138 10.86 -19.30 8.66
C THR A 138 10.50 -20.42 9.65
N ARG A 139 9.22 -20.61 9.99
CA ARG A 139 8.78 -21.64 10.93
C ARG A 139 9.07 -23.03 10.38
N LYS A 140 9.72 -23.87 11.19
CA LYS A 140 9.86 -25.30 10.89
C LYS A 140 8.48 -25.96 10.79
N GLY A 141 8.26 -26.72 9.72
CA GLY A 141 6.97 -27.38 9.46
C GLY A 141 5.92 -26.47 8.83
N LEU A 142 6.35 -25.38 8.15
CA LEU A 142 5.44 -24.48 7.46
C LEU A 142 4.49 -25.21 6.50
N ASP A 143 4.99 -26.18 5.73
CA ASP A 143 4.19 -26.92 4.75
C ASP A 143 2.97 -27.62 5.38
N TYR A 144 3.12 -28.18 6.59
CA TYR A 144 2.01 -28.79 7.32
C TYR A 144 0.96 -27.75 7.73
N TYR A 145 1.39 -26.54 8.10
CA TYR A 145 0.46 -25.46 8.42
C TYR A 145 -0.28 -24.97 7.17
N LEU A 146 0.44 -24.79 6.05
CA LEU A 146 -0.16 -24.38 4.79
C LEU A 146 -1.21 -25.39 4.32
N ASP A 147 -0.92 -26.68 4.42
CA ASP A 147 -1.86 -27.77 4.12
C ASP A 147 -3.10 -27.75 5.04
N ALA A 148 -2.89 -27.57 6.36
CA ALA A 148 -3.98 -27.49 7.32
C ALA A 148 -4.90 -26.27 7.12
N VAL A 149 -4.33 -25.13 6.69
CA VAL A 149 -5.10 -23.92 6.32
C VAL A 149 -5.72 -24.05 4.93
N GLY A 150 -5.19 -24.95 4.09
CA GLY A 150 -5.67 -25.21 2.73
C GLY A 150 -5.20 -24.17 1.71
N VAL A 151 -3.96 -23.68 1.85
CA VAL A 151 -3.32 -22.76 0.89
C VAL A 151 -2.14 -23.45 0.18
N PRO A 152 -1.94 -23.22 -1.13
CA PRO A 152 -0.94 -23.94 -1.90
C PRO A 152 0.50 -23.47 -1.61
N GLU A 153 0.66 -22.21 -1.23
CA GLU A 153 1.95 -21.60 -0.93
C GLU A 153 1.78 -20.47 0.10
N TYR A 154 2.91 -19.96 0.59
CA TYR A 154 2.91 -18.85 1.53
C TYR A 154 2.53 -17.55 0.84
N ASP A 155 1.27 -17.15 0.98
CA ASP A 155 0.72 -15.87 0.57
C ASP A 155 0.01 -15.22 1.78
N PRO A 156 0.51 -14.10 2.31
CA PRO A 156 -0.11 -13.38 3.42
C PRO A 156 -1.58 -13.03 3.20
N VAL A 157 -1.98 -12.72 1.96
CA VAL A 157 -3.36 -12.35 1.64
C VAL A 157 -4.26 -13.56 1.81
N LEU A 158 -3.91 -14.69 1.19
CA LEU A 158 -4.69 -15.93 1.29
C LEU A 158 -4.71 -16.48 2.71
N LEU A 159 -3.57 -16.41 3.41
CA LEU A 159 -3.46 -16.85 4.79
C LEU A 159 -4.39 -16.06 5.70
N VAL A 160 -4.35 -14.73 5.64
CA VAL A 160 -5.24 -13.88 6.44
C VAL A 160 -6.71 -14.12 6.08
N GLU A 161 -7.05 -14.31 4.81
CA GLU A 161 -8.43 -14.61 4.41
C GLU A 161 -8.96 -15.93 5.00
N LYS A 162 -8.09 -16.91 5.20
CA LYS A 162 -8.45 -18.21 5.79
C LYS A 162 -8.44 -18.19 7.32
N THR A 163 -7.51 -17.46 7.93
CA THR A 163 -7.26 -17.49 9.38
C THR A 163 -7.81 -16.28 10.11
N GLN A 164 -8.31 -15.28 9.38
CA GLN A 164 -8.68 -13.95 9.89
C GLN A 164 -7.52 -13.23 10.60
N GLY A 165 -6.28 -13.59 10.29
CA GLY A 165 -5.08 -13.03 10.93
C GLY A 165 -5.07 -13.20 12.46
N ARG A 166 -5.73 -14.24 12.98
CA ARG A 166 -5.78 -14.54 14.41
C ARG A 166 -4.47 -15.19 14.85
N MET A 167 -3.93 -14.69 15.96
CA MET A 167 -2.73 -15.23 16.60
C MET A 167 -3.08 -15.71 18.02
N ALA A 168 -2.28 -16.62 18.57
CA ALA A 168 -2.54 -17.18 19.90
C ALA A 168 -2.12 -16.22 21.02
N GLU A 169 -1.24 -15.28 20.69
CA GLU A 169 -0.57 -14.37 21.62
C GLU A 169 -1.36 -13.07 21.88
N ASP A 170 -2.42 -12.80 21.11
CA ASP A 170 -3.24 -11.60 21.24
C ASP A 170 -4.74 -11.83 20.92
N HIS A 171 -5.55 -10.79 21.07
CA HIS A 171 -6.97 -10.78 20.72
C HIS A 171 -7.24 -10.07 19.39
N LYS A 172 -6.20 -9.88 18.57
CA LYS A 172 -6.26 -9.07 17.35
C LYS A 172 -6.66 -9.94 16.16
N TRP A 173 -7.55 -9.42 15.31
CA TRP A 173 -8.07 -10.18 14.17
C TRP A 173 -8.59 -9.27 13.06
N LEU A 174 -8.82 -9.85 11.89
CA LEU A 174 -9.25 -9.17 10.67
C LEU A 174 -10.58 -9.74 10.16
N GLU A 175 -11.56 -8.87 9.94
CA GLU A 175 -12.73 -9.15 9.11
C GLU A 175 -12.44 -8.67 7.68
N ILE A 176 -12.76 -9.48 6.68
CA ILE A 176 -12.53 -9.17 5.25
C ILE A 176 -13.89 -9.13 4.55
N ILE A 177 -14.19 -8.04 3.84
CA ILE A 177 -15.47 -7.76 3.17
C ILE A 177 -15.24 -7.48 1.68
#